data_AF-A0A5J4ZCK4-F1
#
_entry.id   AF-A0A5J4ZCK4-F1
#
_cell.length_a   1.000
_cell.length_b   1.000
_cell.length_c   1.000
_cell.angle_alpha   90.00
_cell.angle_beta   90.00
_cell.angle_gamma   90.00
#
_symmetry.space_group_name_H-M   'P 1'
#
loop_
_entity.id
_entity.type
_entity.pdbx_description
1 polymer ?
#
loop_
_entity_poly.entity_id
_entity_poly.type
_entity_poly.pdbx_seq_one_letter_code
_entity_poly.pdbx_strand_id
1 'polypeptide(L)'
;MGCCFSKKKVSETDLNTYRSGRGGGTGYQQSYQQSVVQSYQKPSTQHTQPQPQRHHQPQPPIPSPLKRAPPNSRPVHRPDANTILGKPFEDIRSHYTLGKELGRGQFGVTYLCTENSTGLPYACKSILKRKLVSKNDKEDMKREIQIMQHLSGQPNIVEFRGVYEDRQSVHLAMELCAGGELFDRIIAQGQYSERAAAAICRSIVNVVHICHFMGVMHRDLKPENFLLSSKDEGAMLKATDFGLSVFIEEGKVYRDIVGSAYYVAPEVLRRSYGKEIDIWSAGVILYILLSGVPPFWAENEKGIFDAILQGDIDFDSQPWPSISNSAKDLVQKMLTQDPKKRITSAQVLEHPWIREGGEASDKPIDSAVLSRMKQFRAMNKLKKLALKVIAENLSEEEIKGLKAMFTNMDTDNSGTITYEELKTGLARLGSKLSEAEVHQLMEAADVDGNGTIDYIEFITATMHRHKLERDEHLYKAFRYFDKDSSGFITRDELETAMKEYGMGDEATIREIISEVDTDNDGRIDYEEFCAMMRSGTQQPGKLF
;
A
#
# COMPACT_ATOMS: atom_id res chain seq x y z
N MET A 1 12.09 12.05 -56.03
CA MET A 1 11.44 13.29 -56.50
C MET A 1 10.50 13.76 -55.39
N GLY A 2 10.39 15.01 -54.98
CA GLY A 2 11.11 16.24 -55.33
C GLY A 2 10.40 17.46 -54.70
N CYS A 3 11.16 18.54 -54.44
CA CYS A 3 10.69 19.90 -54.09
C CYS A 3 10.03 20.15 -52.70
N CYS A 4 10.81 20.78 -51.82
CA CYS A 4 10.30 21.73 -50.83
C CYS A 4 9.91 23.06 -51.51
N PHE A 5 8.99 23.86 -50.93
CA PHE A 5 9.07 25.33 -50.96
C PHE A 5 8.33 25.96 -49.76
N SER A 6 8.59 27.26 -49.50
CA SER A 6 8.45 27.89 -48.16
C SER A 6 7.36 28.97 -48.04
N LYS A 7 6.87 29.13 -46.79
CA LYS A 7 6.47 30.36 -46.07
C LYS A 7 6.17 31.65 -46.89
N LYS A 8 5.05 32.32 -46.59
CA LYS A 8 5.03 33.60 -45.81
C LYS A 8 3.64 34.24 -45.54
N LYS A 9 3.51 34.76 -44.30
CA LYS A 9 2.88 36.03 -43.82
C LYS A 9 1.37 36.33 -43.94
N VAL A 10 0.77 36.47 -42.75
CA VAL A 10 0.19 37.70 -42.12
C VAL A 10 -0.88 38.52 -42.88
N SER A 11 -2.04 38.62 -42.25
CA SER A 11 -2.75 39.91 -42.02
C SER A 11 -3.67 39.84 -40.80
N GLU A 12 -3.44 40.68 -39.79
CA GLU A 12 -4.43 41.03 -38.76
C GLU A 12 -5.46 42.01 -39.33
N THR A 13 -6.71 41.98 -38.84
CA THR A 13 -7.38 43.22 -38.37
C THR A 13 -8.59 42.90 -37.48
N ASP A 14 -8.79 43.76 -36.48
CA ASP A 14 -9.86 43.71 -35.48
C ASP A 14 -11.25 44.01 -36.04
N LEU A 15 -12.30 43.73 -35.24
CA LEU A 15 -13.16 44.80 -34.73
C LEU A 15 -14.00 44.38 -33.52
N ASN A 16 -13.75 45.05 -32.38
CA ASN A 16 -14.61 45.12 -31.21
C ASN A 16 -15.96 45.78 -31.53
N THR A 17 -17.06 45.34 -30.88
CA THR A 17 -18.02 46.29 -30.29
C THR A 17 -18.73 45.76 -29.04
N TYR A 18 -18.76 46.58 -27.98
CA TYR A 18 -19.59 46.45 -26.78
C TYR A 18 -21.07 46.78 -27.06
N ARG A 19 -22.04 46.19 -26.31
CA ARG A 19 -22.78 46.91 -25.22
C ARG A 19 -23.94 46.15 -24.56
N SER A 20 -23.95 46.23 -23.22
CA SER A 20 -25.07 46.41 -22.28
C SER A 20 -26.55 46.34 -22.73
N GLY A 21 -27.38 45.64 -21.94
CA GLY A 21 -28.84 45.83 -21.86
C GLY A 21 -29.46 45.19 -20.61
N ARG A 22 -30.28 45.93 -19.83
CA ARG A 22 -30.96 45.48 -18.59
C ARG A 22 -32.43 45.08 -18.86
N GLY A 23 -32.97 44.15 -18.06
CA GLY A 23 -34.10 44.51 -17.16
C GLY A 23 -35.45 43.77 -17.27
N GLY A 24 -35.89 43.21 -16.13
CA GLY A 24 -37.30 42.93 -15.76
C GLY A 24 -37.88 41.56 -16.17
N GLY A 25 -38.74 40.89 -15.38
CA GLY A 25 -39.19 41.15 -14.01
C GLY A 25 -40.54 40.47 -13.67
N THR A 26 -40.90 40.39 -12.38
CA THR A 26 -42.14 39.86 -11.74
C THR A 26 -42.22 38.33 -11.48
N GLY A 27 -42.69 37.83 -10.32
CA GLY A 27 -42.96 38.53 -9.04
C GLY A 27 -43.63 37.69 -7.93
N TYR A 28 -43.47 38.15 -6.67
CA TYR A 28 -44.23 37.84 -5.42
C TYR A 28 -44.11 36.41 -4.81
N GLN A 29 -44.19 36.18 -3.48
CA GLN A 29 -44.88 36.94 -2.40
C GLN A 29 -44.12 36.92 -1.03
N GLN A 30 -44.52 37.75 -0.06
CA GLN A 30 -43.80 38.07 1.20
C GLN A 30 -44.38 37.42 2.49
N SER A 31 -43.61 37.45 3.58
CA SER A 31 -44.12 37.71 4.95
C SER A 31 -43.07 38.45 5.83
N TYR A 32 -43.51 39.14 6.90
CA TYR A 32 -42.78 40.21 7.62
C TYR A 32 -42.52 39.94 9.12
N GLN A 33 -41.43 40.51 9.66
CA GLN A 33 -41.31 41.29 10.93
C GLN A 33 -39.80 41.55 11.22
N GLN A 34 -39.22 42.73 10.99
CA GLN A 34 -39.35 44.06 11.65
C GLN A 34 -38.49 44.19 12.94
N SER A 35 -37.66 45.23 12.96
CA SER A 35 -36.64 45.53 13.98
C SER A 35 -36.67 47.00 14.43
N VAL A 36 -36.08 47.31 15.58
CA VAL A 36 -35.97 48.69 16.13
C VAL A 36 -34.54 48.95 16.62
N VAL A 37 -34.05 50.17 16.43
CA VAL A 37 -32.69 50.64 16.71
C VAL A 37 -32.75 51.93 17.55
N GLN A 38 -31.80 52.14 18.48
CA GLN A 38 -31.46 53.48 19.01
C GLN A 38 -30.00 53.57 19.46
N SER A 39 -29.53 54.78 19.80
CA SER A 39 -28.24 55.32 19.29
C SER A 39 -27.23 55.89 20.32
N TYR A 40 -25.99 56.07 19.83
CA TYR A 40 -24.76 56.67 20.41
C TYR A 40 -24.87 57.95 21.29
N GLN A 41 -23.90 58.17 22.20
CA GLN A 41 -22.84 59.21 22.09
C GLN A 41 -21.74 59.17 23.21
N LYS A 42 -20.58 59.83 22.97
CA LYS A 42 -19.43 60.07 23.89
C LYS A 42 -19.38 61.55 24.34
N PRO A 43 -18.79 61.84 25.51
CA PRO A 43 -17.49 62.57 25.61
C PRO A 43 -16.57 62.00 26.74
N SER A 44 -15.32 62.41 27.03
CA SER A 44 -14.20 63.13 26.34
C SER A 44 -12.87 62.84 27.10
N THR A 45 -11.82 63.67 27.02
CA THR A 45 -10.52 63.53 27.74
C THR A 45 -9.98 64.88 28.24
N GLN A 46 -9.25 64.92 29.37
CA GLN A 46 -8.23 65.96 29.63
C GLN A 46 -7.13 65.53 30.64
N HIS A 47 -5.93 66.10 30.47
CA HIS A 47 -4.71 65.87 31.29
C HIS A 47 -4.50 66.96 32.35
N THR A 48 -3.82 66.64 33.46
CA THR A 48 -2.90 67.57 34.14
C THR A 48 -1.86 66.87 35.04
N GLN A 49 -0.71 67.51 35.24
CA GLN A 49 0.48 67.15 36.06
C GLN A 49 1.00 68.47 36.70
N PRO A 50 2.09 68.52 37.53
CA PRO A 50 2.57 67.63 38.60
C PRO A 50 3.04 68.44 39.87
N GLN A 51 3.73 67.79 40.83
CA GLN A 51 4.77 68.29 41.81
C GLN A 51 4.52 67.94 43.30
N PRO A 52 5.55 67.92 44.19
CA PRO A 52 7.00 67.74 43.97
C PRO A 52 7.66 66.64 44.85
N GLN A 53 8.95 66.38 44.61
CA GLN A 53 9.78 65.37 45.31
C GLN A 53 10.30 65.82 46.69
N ARG A 54 10.72 64.85 47.51
CA ARG A 54 11.85 65.02 48.46
C ARG A 54 12.89 63.91 48.25
N HIS A 55 14.16 64.30 48.15
CA HIS A 55 15.30 63.40 48.13
C HIS A 55 15.71 62.99 49.55
N HIS A 56 16.13 61.74 49.73
CA HIS A 56 17.28 61.38 50.57
C HIS A 56 18.01 60.17 49.95
N GLN A 57 19.32 60.10 50.19
CA GLN A 57 20.27 59.11 49.66
C GLN A 57 21.11 58.56 50.85
N PRO A 58 21.99 57.55 50.66
CA PRO A 58 21.73 56.16 51.01
C PRO A 58 22.42 55.67 52.31
N GLN A 59 22.05 54.47 52.78
CA GLN A 59 22.81 53.69 53.77
C GLN A 59 23.21 52.30 53.23
N PRO A 60 24.37 51.74 53.65
CA PRO A 60 24.89 50.45 53.20
C PRO A 60 24.19 49.24 53.86
N PRO A 61 24.37 48.01 53.34
CA PRO A 61 23.45 46.90 53.59
C PRO A 61 23.78 46.07 54.86
N ILE A 62 22.73 45.47 55.44
CA ILE A 62 22.82 44.39 56.44
C ILE A 62 22.05 43.17 55.88
N PRO A 63 22.53 41.92 56.03
CA PRO A 63 21.99 40.77 55.30
C PRO A 63 20.59 40.36 55.78
N SER A 64 19.68 40.10 54.83
CA SER A 64 18.34 39.55 55.13
C SER A 64 18.33 38.02 55.06
N PRO A 65 17.64 37.30 55.97
CA PRO A 65 17.61 35.83 55.95
C PRO A 65 16.83 35.26 54.76
N LEU A 66 17.30 34.11 54.25
CA LEU A 66 16.68 33.36 53.17
C LEU A 66 15.21 32.98 53.48
N LYS A 67 14.29 33.40 52.61
CA LYS A 67 12.92 32.86 52.51
C LYS A 67 12.64 32.44 51.08
N ARG A 68 12.40 31.13 50.84
CA ARG A 68 11.41 30.61 49.87
C ARG A 68 11.43 29.08 49.77
N ALA A 69 10.24 28.48 49.86
CA ALA A 69 9.65 27.73 48.75
C ALA A 69 8.13 27.58 48.99
N PRO A 70 7.25 27.88 48.02
CA PRO A 70 5.87 27.38 48.00
C PRO A 70 5.85 25.90 47.52
N PRO A 71 4.78 25.13 47.81
CA PRO A 71 4.77 23.69 47.57
C PRO A 71 4.58 23.32 46.09
N ASN A 72 5.24 22.22 45.70
CA ASN A 72 5.15 21.48 44.43
C ASN A 72 4.07 21.92 43.43
N SER A 73 4.48 22.69 42.44
CA SER A 73 3.91 22.54 41.09
C SER A 73 4.11 21.09 40.64
N ARG A 74 3.03 20.40 40.23
CA ARG A 74 3.14 19.10 39.56
C ARG A 74 4.16 19.23 38.41
N PRO A 75 5.06 18.25 38.19
CA PRO A 75 5.97 18.33 37.07
C PRO A 75 5.16 18.38 35.78
N VAL A 76 5.32 19.46 35.01
CA VAL A 76 4.91 19.48 33.61
C VAL A 76 5.71 18.37 32.95
N HIS A 77 5.05 17.28 32.56
CA HIS A 77 5.69 16.17 31.86
C HIS A 77 6.35 16.74 30.61
N ARG A 78 7.68 16.86 30.64
CA ARG A 78 8.47 16.97 29.43
C ARG A 78 8.30 15.61 28.73
N PRO A 79 7.92 15.57 27.45
CA PRO A 79 7.87 14.31 26.72
C PRO A 79 9.27 13.69 26.75
N ASP A 80 9.36 12.40 27.04
CA ASP A 80 10.63 11.69 27.03
C ASP A 80 11.25 11.79 25.63
N ALA A 81 12.46 12.32 25.55
CA ALA A 81 13.11 12.70 24.28
C ALA A 81 13.43 11.51 23.34
N ASN A 82 13.16 10.28 23.78
CA ASN A 82 13.36 9.04 23.05
C ASN A 82 12.04 8.40 22.56
N THR A 83 10.93 9.11 22.61
CA THR A 83 9.60 8.65 22.14
C THR A 83 9.38 9.00 20.67
N ILE A 84 8.85 8.07 19.89
CA ILE A 84 8.51 8.26 18.47
C ILE A 84 7.24 9.11 18.35
N LEU A 85 6.25 8.88 19.22
CA LEU A 85 4.98 9.61 19.25
C LEU A 85 5.08 10.98 19.91
N GLY A 86 6.19 11.31 20.58
CA GLY A 86 6.31 12.51 21.41
C GLY A 86 5.41 12.52 22.66
N LYS A 87 4.95 11.33 23.09
CA LYS A 87 4.08 11.10 24.26
C LYS A 87 4.77 10.15 25.24
N PRO A 88 4.47 10.19 26.55
CA PRO A 88 4.96 9.18 27.50
C PRO A 88 4.61 7.75 27.06
N PHE A 89 5.41 6.76 27.46
CA PHE A 89 5.11 5.36 27.16
C PHE A 89 3.79 4.91 27.79
N GLU A 90 3.03 4.13 27.02
CA GLU A 90 1.71 3.61 27.38
C GLU A 90 1.64 2.13 26.97
N ASP A 91 1.52 1.23 27.96
CA ASP A 91 1.43 -0.20 27.68
C ASP A 91 0.05 -0.51 27.10
N ILE A 92 0.01 -0.96 25.85
CA ILE A 92 -1.22 -1.34 25.15
C ILE A 92 -2.03 -2.39 25.92
N ARG A 93 -1.39 -3.25 26.74
CA ARG A 93 -2.07 -4.27 27.56
C ARG A 93 -3.01 -3.68 28.61
N SER A 94 -2.84 -2.41 28.97
CA SER A 94 -3.77 -1.66 29.81
C SER A 94 -5.15 -1.53 29.14
N HIS A 95 -5.17 -1.42 27.81
CA HIS A 95 -6.36 -1.12 27.00
C HIS A 95 -6.87 -2.34 26.23
N TYR A 96 -5.99 -3.23 25.77
CA TYR A 96 -6.33 -4.38 24.94
C TYR A 96 -5.64 -5.67 25.41
N THR A 97 -6.36 -6.77 25.39
CA THR A 97 -5.79 -8.12 25.48
C THR A 97 -5.35 -8.56 24.09
N LEU A 98 -4.04 -8.77 23.88
CA LEU A 98 -3.51 -9.29 22.62
C LEU A 98 -3.77 -10.81 22.52
N GLY A 99 -4.25 -11.26 21.36
CA GLY A 99 -4.56 -12.64 21.03
C GLY A 99 -3.65 -13.19 19.93
N LYS A 100 -4.22 -14.02 19.03
CA LYS A 100 -3.48 -14.68 17.95
C LYS A 100 -2.90 -13.68 16.93
N GLU A 101 -1.80 -14.06 16.29
CA GLU A 101 -1.31 -13.43 15.07
C GLU A 101 -2.37 -13.57 13.96
N LEU A 102 -2.63 -12.48 13.23
CA LEU A 102 -3.51 -12.41 12.06
C LEU A 102 -2.73 -12.31 10.76
N GLY A 103 -1.52 -11.76 10.83
CA GLY A 103 -0.61 -11.64 9.70
C GLY A 103 0.66 -10.90 10.10
N ARG A 104 1.67 -11.00 9.24
CA ARG A 104 2.96 -10.34 9.36
C ARG A 104 3.20 -9.54 8.10
N GLY A 105 3.61 -8.29 8.27
CA GLY A 105 3.86 -7.35 7.18
C GLY A 105 4.88 -6.32 7.62
N GLN A 106 4.96 -5.18 6.92
CA GLN A 106 6.24 -4.51 6.76
C GLN A 106 7.03 -4.29 8.07
N PHE A 107 6.60 -3.28 8.81
CA PHE A 107 7.32 -2.86 10.01
C PHE A 107 6.95 -3.70 11.24
N GLY A 108 6.03 -4.67 11.16
CA GLY A 108 5.47 -5.31 12.34
C GLY A 108 4.49 -6.46 12.14
N VAL A 109 4.05 -7.00 13.28
CA VAL A 109 3.12 -8.14 13.36
C VAL A 109 1.72 -7.64 13.72
N THR A 110 0.71 -8.07 12.98
CA THR A 110 -0.70 -7.74 13.25
C THR A 110 -1.33 -8.85 14.09
N TYR A 111 -1.81 -8.50 15.29
CA TYR A 111 -2.51 -9.40 16.19
C TYR A 111 -4.00 -9.10 16.21
N LEU A 112 -4.83 -10.13 16.45
CA LEU A 112 -6.16 -9.95 16.99
C LEU A 112 -6.01 -9.37 18.39
N CYS A 113 -6.76 -8.34 18.74
CA CYS A 113 -6.83 -7.87 20.12
C CYS A 113 -8.27 -7.59 20.55
N THR A 114 -8.52 -7.61 21.85
CA THR A 114 -9.84 -7.36 22.43
C THR A 114 -9.74 -6.19 23.39
N GLU A 115 -10.57 -5.16 23.21
CA GLU A 115 -10.60 -4.00 24.10
C GLU A 115 -11.11 -4.39 25.49
N ASN A 116 -10.33 -4.13 26.52
CA ASN A 116 -10.57 -4.60 27.90
C ASN A 116 -11.85 -4.00 28.52
N SER A 117 -12.26 -2.81 28.08
CA SER A 117 -13.42 -2.07 28.61
C SER A 117 -14.75 -2.48 27.97
N THR A 118 -14.75 -2.94 26.72
CA THR A 118 -15.96 -3.21 25.92
C THR A 118 -16.11 -4.68 25.54
N GLY A 119 -15.02 -5.45 25.52
CA GLY A 119 -14.97 -6.80 24.96
C GLY A 119 -14.99 -6.86 23.43
N LEU A 120 -14.90 -5.72 22.73
CA LEU A 120 -14.95 -5.67 21.27
C LEU A 120 -13.61 -6.09 20.63
N PRO A 121 -13.63 -6.81 19.50
CA PRO A 121 -12.44 -7.25 18.78
C PRO A 121 -11.91 -6.18 17.81
N TYR A 122 -10.59 -6.09 17.70
CA TYR A 122 -9.83 -5.15 16.87
C TYR A 122 -8.59 -5.84 16.30
N ALA A 123 -7.90 -5.16 15.38
CA ALA A 123 -6.56 -5.54 14.94
C ALA A 123 -5.51 -4.61 15.56
N CYS A 124 -4.32 -5.15 15.89
CA CYS A 124 -3.20 -4.39 16.43
C CYS A 124 -1.91 -4.68 15.65
N LYS A 125 -1.48 -3.73 14.81
CA LYS A 125 -0.20 -3.75 14.09
C LYS A 125 0.90 -3.29 15.07
N SER A 126 1.76 -4.22 15.48
CA SER A 126 2.82 -4.01 16.49
C SER A 126 4.19 -3.95 15.81
N ILE A 127 4.79 -2.77 15.82
CA ILE A 127 5.96 -2.40 15.03
C ILE A 127 7.16 -2.24 15.94
N LEU A 128 8.19 -3.06 15.75
CA LEU A 128 9.36 -3.10 16.63
C LEU A 128 10.25 -1.87 16.39
N LYS A 129 10.57 -1.11 17.44
CA LYS A 129 11.43 0.09 17.33
C LYS A 129 12.84 -0.20 16.84
N ARG A 130 13.34 -1.43 17.02
CA ARG A 130 14.62 -1.87 16.43
C ARG A 130 14.59 -1.92 14.89
N LYS A 131 13.42 -2.00 14.26
CA LYS A 131 13.25 -1.83 12.81
C LYS A 131 13.14 -0.36 12.37
N LEU A 132 13.03 0.56 13.33
CA LEU A 132 12.97 2.01 13.08
C LEU A 132 14.32 2.62 13.47
N VAL A 133 15.36 2.25 12.73
CA VAL A 133 16.76 2.61 13.05
C VAL A 133 17.04 4.03 12.58
N SER A 134 16.72 4.32 11.32
CA SER A 134 17.01 5.57 10.65
C SER A 134 16.09 6.70 11.12
N LYS A 135 16.41 7.93 10.73
CA LYS A 135 15.50 9.06 10.93
C LYS A 135 14.29 8.96 10.00
N ASN A 136 14.48 8.46 8.77
CA ASN A 136 13.38 8.35 7.80
C ASN A 136 12.33 7.36 8.31
N ASP A 137 12.72 6.16 8.75
CA ASP A 137 11.79 5.13 9.26
C ASP A 137 10.86 5.68 10.35
N LYS A 138 11.39 6.54 11.23
CA LYS A 138 10.62 7.21 12.30
C LYS A 138 9.69 8.30 11.78
N GLU A 139 10.07 9.02 10.73
CA GLU A 139 9.20 10.00 10.07
C GLU A 139 8.17 9.34 9.14
N ASP A 140 8.49 8.22 8.50
CA ASP A 140 7.57 7.37 7.73
C ASP A 140 6.52 6.77 8.68
N MET A 141 6.92 6.23 9.84
CA MET A 141 6.01 5.75 10.88
C MET A 141 5.07 6.85 11.41
N LYS A 142 5.60 8.05 11.68
CA LYS A 142 4.77 9.21 12.05
C LYS A 142 3.80 9.58 10.93
N ARG A 143 4.22 9.49 9.67
CA ARG A 143 3.39 9.80 8.50
C ARG A 143 2.27 8.79 8.31
N GLU A 144 2.54 7.48 8.43
CA GLU A 144 1.53 6.42 8.43
C GLU A 144 0.46 6.71 9.49
N ILE A 145 0.88 6.95 10.74
CA ILE A 145 -0.03 7.30 11.84
C ILE A 145 -0.84 8.57 11.55
N GLN A 146 -0.21 9.62 11.01
CA GLN A 146 -0.89 10.87 10.66
C GLN A 146 -1.91 10.68 9.53
N ILE A 147 -1.57 9.90 8.50
CA ILE A 147 -2.46 9.58 7.37
C ILE A 147 -3.64 8.73 7.87
N MET A 148 -3.39 7.69 8.66
CA MET A 148 -4.46 6.87 9.24
C MET A 148 -5.39 7.67 10.15
N GLN A 149 -4.87 8.60 10.96
CA GLN A 149 -5.68 9.51 11.77
C GLN A 149 -6.51 10.48 10.91
N HIS A 150 -5.91 11.02 9.85
CA HIS A 150 -6.56 11.96 8.92
C HIS A 150 -7.67 11.30 8.10
N LEU A 151 -7.49 10.05 7.68
CA LEU A 151 -8.46 9.28 6.88
C LEU A 151 -9.46 8.48 7.73
N SER A 152 -9.33 8.46 9.06
CA SER A 152 -10.22 7.69 9.94
C SER A 152 -11.67 8.15 9.86
N GLY A 153 -12.61 7.21 9.97
CA GLY A 153 -14.05 7.46 9.83
C GLY A 153 -14.58 7.46 8.40
N GLN A 154 -13.72 7.31 7.38
CA GLN A 154 -14.15 7.11 6.00
C GLN A 154 -14.62 5.65 5.79
N PRO A 155 -15.79 5.37 5.18
CA PRO A 155 -16.37 4.01 5.17
C PRO A 155 -15.46 2.93 4.57
N ASN A 156 -14.86 3.19 3.40
CA ASN A 156 -14.00 2.25 2.69
C ASN A 156 -12.53 2.25 3.15
N ILE A 157 -12.24 2.83 4.32
CA ILE A 157 -10.90 2.83 4.93
C ILE A 157 -11.03 2.17 6.31
N VAL A 158 -9.98 1.47 6.75
CA VAL A 158 -9.93 0.87 8.10
C VAL A 158 -10.00 1.97 9.17
N GLU A 159 -10.88 1.82 10.16
CA GLU A 159 -10.97 2.82 11.24
C GLU A 159 -9.73 2.76 12.14
N PHE A 160 -9.02 3.87 12.29
CA PHE A 160 -7.91 4.01 13.23
C PHE A 160 -8.44 4.35 14.62
N ARG A 161 -8.19 3.50 15.62
CA ARG A 161 -8.69 3.65 16.99
C ARG A 161 -7.69 4.31 17.93
N GLY A 162 -6.40 4.01 17.77
CA GLY A 162 -5.37 4.59 18.63
C GLY A 162 -3.95 4.12 18.30
N VAL A 163 -2.97 4.80 18.87
CA VAL A 163 -1.57 4.36 18.83
C VAL A 163 -0.92 4.48 20.20
N TYR A 164 -0.22 3.43 20.57
CA TYR A 164 0.45 3.25 21.86
C TYR A 164 1.94 3.02 21.62
N GLU A 165 2.79 3.38 22.57
CA GLU A 165 4.24 3.23 22.45
C GLU A 165 4.80 2.69 23.77
N ASP A 166 5.39 1.49 23.75
CA ASP A 166 6.07 0.92 24.91
C ASP A 166 7.60 1.07 24.77
N ARG A 167 8.41 0.30 25.49
CA ARG A 167 9.88 0.37 25.35
C ARG A 167 10.42 -0.27 24.07
N GLN A 168 9.71 -1.25 23.50
CA GLN A 168 10.17 -2.11 22.42
C GLN A 168 9.47 -1.81 21.09
N SER A 169 8.23 -1.31 21.12
CA SER A 169 7.33 -1.25 19.97
C SER A 169 6.49 0.03 19.92
N VAL A 170 5.93 0.31 18.74
CA VAL A 170 4.78 1.18 18.51
C VAL A 170 3.61 0.28 18.09
N HIS A 171 2.43 0.46 18.68
CA HIS A 171 1.26 -0.40 18.45
C HIS A 171 0.10 0.43 17.91
N LEU A 172 -0.35 0.13 16.70
CA LEU A 172 -1.49 0.79 16.06
C LEU A 172 -2.73 -0.11 16.24
N ALA A 173 -3.72 0.37 17.00
CA ALA A 173 -5.02 -0.28 17.16
C ALA A 173 -5.99 0.22 16.09
N MET A 174 -6.61 -0.71 15.37
CA MET A 174 -7.48 -0.43 14.22
C MET A 174 -8.66 -1.40 14.15
N GLU A 175 -9.67 -1.06 13.36
CA GLU A 175 -10.81 -1.93 13.05
C GLU A 175 -10.35 -3.31 12.54
N LEU A 176 -11.03 -4.37 12.99
CA LEU A 176 -10.80 -5.73 12.52
C LEU A 176 -11.63 -6.02 11.25
N CYS A 177 -10.97 -6.07 10.09
CA CYS A 177 -11.58 -6.59 8.87
C CYS A 177 -11.56 -8.13 8.88
N ALA A 178 -12.67 -8.76 9.28
CA ALA A 178 -12.76 -10.21 9.49
C ALA A 178 -13.22 -11.02 8.26
N GLY A 179 -13.43 -10.36 7.12
CA GLY A 179 -13.98 -10.95 5.89
C GLY A 179 -12.97 -11.63 4.96
N GLY A 180 -11.67 -11.45 5.17
CA GLY A 180 -10.62 -11.99 4.30
C GLY A 180 -10.22 -11.04 3.15
N GLU A 181 -9.40 -11.56 2.23
CA GLU A 181 -8.89 -10.82 1.07
C GLU A 181 -9.97 -10.63 0.00
N LEU A 182 -9.82 -9.61 -0.85
CA LEU A 182 -10.75 -9.32 -1.95
C LEU A 182 -11.03 -10.54 -2.85
N PHE A 183 -10.00 -11.27 -3.26
CA PHE A 183 -10.16 -12.41 -4.19
C PHE A 183 -10.91 -13.59 -3.55
N ASP A 184 -10.78 -13.79 -2.23
CA ASP A 184 -11.43 -14.89 -1.50
C ASP A 184 -12.97 -14.82 -1.68
N ARG A 185 -13.53 -13.60 -1.64
CA ARG A 185 -14.96 -13.36 -1.81
C ARG A 185 -15.43 -13.51 -3.25
N ILE A 186 -14.62 -13.08 -4.23
CA ILE A 186 -14.89 -13.29 -5.66
C ILE A 186 -15.00 -14.79 -5.95
N ILE A 187 -14.03 -15.55 -5.46
CA ILE A 187 -13.96 -17.01 -5.60
C ILE A 187 -15.16 -17.68 -4.90
N ALA A 188 -15.50 -17.25 -3.68
CA ALA A 188 -16.59 -17.84 -2.90
C ALA A 188 -18.00 -17.58 -3.45
N GLN A 189 -18.21 -16.54 -4.27
CA GLN A 189 -19.52 -16.24 -4.86
C GLN A 189 -19.91 -17.19 -6.00
N GLY A 190 -18.96 -17.87 -6.64
CA GLY A 190 -19.19 -18.90 -7.67
C GLY A 190 -19.74 -18.40 -9.02
N GLN A 191 -20.57 -17.36 -9.03
CA GLN A 191 -20.98 -16.60 -10.21
C GLN A 191 -20.33 -15.23 -10.17
N TYR A 192 -19.62 -14.87 -11.24
CA TYR A 192 -18.88 -13.63 -11.35
C TYR A 192 -19.13 -12.98 -12.70
N SER A 193 -19.40 -11.67 -12.71
CA SER A 193 -19.85 -10.91 -13.88
C SER A 193 -19.13 -9.56 -13.97
N GLU A 194 -19.26 -8.89 -15.12
CA GLU A 194 -18.76 -7.52 -15.25
C GLU A 194 -19.40 -6.58 -14.21
N ARG A 195 -20.67 -6.79 -13.84
CA ARG A 195 -21.32 -6.01 -12.78
C ARG A 195 -20.68 -6.24 -11.40
N ALA A 196 -20.25 -7.46 -11.10
CA ALA A 196 -19.51 -7.77 -9.86
C ALA A 196 -18.12 -7.11 -9.87
N ALA A 197 -17.37 -7.24 -10.98
CA ALA A 197 -16.08 -6.56 -11.17
C ALA A 197 -16.21 -5.02 -11.05
N ALA A 198 -17.26 -4.44 -11.63
CA ALA A 198 -17.56 -3.02 -11.55
C ALA A 198 -17.88 -2.55 -10.12
N ALA A 199 -18.65 -3.32 -9.35
CA ALA A 199 -18.95 -2.99 -7.95
C ALA A 199 -17.70 -2.99 -7.05
N ILE A 200 -16.80 -3.97 -7.27
CA ILE A 200 -15.52 -4.07 -6.58
C ILE A 200 -14.60 -2.92 -6.97
N CYS A 201 -14.41 -2.69 -8.28
CA CYS A 201 -13.59 -1.60 -8.79
C CYS A 201 -14.13 -0.23 -8.32
N ARG A 202 -15.45 -0.05 -8.21
CA ARG A 202 -16.06 1.17 -7.66
C ARG A 202 -15.67 1.39 -6.20
N SER A 203 -15.64 0.34 -5.38
CA SER A 203 -15.17 0.43 -3.98
C SER A 203 -13.68 0.81 -3.91
N ILE A 204 -12.83 0.19 -4.75
CA ILE A 204 -11.40 0.52 -4.85
C ILE A 204 -11.20 1.98 -5.26
N VAL A 205 -11.86 2.42 -6.33
CA VAL A 205 -11.73 3.80 -6.84
C VAL A 205 -12.36 4.82 -5.89
N ASN A 206 -13.39 4.46 -5.11
CA ASN A 206 -13.87 5.30 -4.01
C ASN A 206 -12.78 5.55 -2.96
N VAL A 207 -11.98 4.54 -2.59
CA VAL A 207 -10.80 4.76 -1.72
C VAL A 207 -9.83 5.74 -2.37
N VAL A 208 -9.47 5.52 -3.64
CA VAL A 208 -8.56 6.43 -4.36
C VAL A 208 -9.11 7.85 -4.42
N HIS A 209 -10.42 8.00 -4.65
CA HIS A 209 -11.10 9.29 -4.66
C HIS A 209 -11.04 9.98 -3.29
N ILE A 210 -11.37 9.27 -2.21
CA ILE A 210 -11.30 9.78 -0.84
C ILE A 210 -9.88 10.23 -0.49
N CYS A 211 -8.88 9.37 -0.74
CA CYS A 211 -7.47 9.71 -0.52
C CYS A 211 -7.08 10.97 -1.30
N HIS A 212 -7.34 11.01 -2.61
CA HIS A 212 -6.97 12.15 -3.47
C HIS A 212 -7.69 13.44 -3.11
N PHE A 213 -8.94 13.36 -2.65
CA PHE A 213 -9.73 14.50 -2.18
C PHE A 213 -9.22 15.01 -0.83
N MET A 214 -8.82 14.12 0.07
CA MET A 214 -8.25 14.43 1.38
C MET A 214 -6.74 14.76 1.31
N GLY A 215 -6.15 14.84 0.12
CA GLY A 215 -4.74 15.22 -0.06
C GLY A 215 -3.75 14.11 0.30
N VAL A 216 -4.10 12.84 0.08
CA VAL A 216 -3.25 11.65 0.29
C VAL A 216 -3.09 10.87 -1.02
N MET A 217 -1.88 10.36 -1.27
CA MET A 217 -1.55 9.42 -2.34
C MET A 217 -1.24 8.06 -1.71
N HIS A 218 -1.82 6.97 -2.23
CA HIS A 218 -1.72 5.65 -1.60
C HIS A 218 -0.37 4.97 -1.89
N ARG A 219 0.08 5.04 -3.16
CA ARG A 219 1.36 4.54 -3.71
C ARG A 219 1.56 3.02 -3.79
N ASP A 220 0.89 2.21 -2.96
CA ASP A 220 0.89 0.73 -3.07
C ASP A 220 -0.53 0.16 -3.08
N LEU A 221 -1.26 0.36 -4.19
CA LEU A 221 -2.58 -0.24 -4.37
C LEU A 221 -2.45 -1.62 -5.01
N LYS A 222 -2.83 -2.64 -4.24
CA LYS A 222 -2.84 -4.05 -4.64
C LYS A 222 -3.99 -4.79 -3.94
N PRO A 223 -4.49 -5.91 -4.48
CA PRO A 223 -5.62 -6.65 -3.91
C PRO A 223 -5.44 -7.06 -2.44
N GLU A 224 -4.21 -7.34 -2.01
CA GLU A 224 -3.84 -7.70 -0.64
C GLU A 224 -4.08 -6.58 0.38
N ASN A 225 -4.04 -5.31 -0.07
CA ASN A 225 -4.28 -4.14 0.78
C ASN A 225 -5.80 -3.81 0.90
N PHE A 226 -6.68 -4.65 0.34
CA PHE A 226 -8.13 -4.53 0.43
C PHE A 226 -8.75 -5.75 1.13
N LEU A 227 -9.24 -5.54 2.35
CA LEU A 227 -9.93 -6.55 3.14
C LEU A 227 -11.43 -6.26 3.25
N LEU A 228 -12.23 -7.30 3.46
CA LEU A 228 -13.66 -7.16 3.75
C LEU A 228 -13.91 -6.99 5.26
N SER A 229 -14.83 -6.09 5.60
CA SER A 229 -15.18 -5.79 7.00
C SER A 229 -15.64 -7.03 7.78
N SER A 230 -16.43 -7.90 7.16
CA SER A 230 -16.99 -9.12 7.74
C SER A 230 -17.19 -10.20 6.66
N LYS A 231 -17.70 -11.37 7.06
CA LYS A 231 -18.04 -12.47 6.15
C LYS A 231 -19.46 -12.37 5.55
N ASP A 232 -20.19 -11.30 5.88
CA ASP A 232 -21.58 -11.12 5.47
C ASP A 232 -21.68 -10.78 3.98
N GLU A 233 -22.82 -11.07 3.34
CA GLU A 233 -22.87 -11.02 1.88
C GLU A 233 -22.66 -9.62 1.28
N GLY A 234 -23.04 -8.58 2.03
CA GLY A 234 -22.84 -7.17 1.71
C GLY A 234 -21.70 -6.50 2.50
N ALA A 235 -20.72 -7.26 2.98
CA ALA A 235 -19.55 -6.72 3.68
C ALA A 235 -18.83 -5.63 2.86
N MET A 236 -18.35 -4.60 3.54
CA MET A 236 -17.72 -3.45 2.90
C MET A 236 -16.23 -3.73 2.64
N LEU A 237 -15.77 -3.42 1.42
CA LEU A 237 -14.36 -3.45 1.09
C LEU A 237 -13.65 -2.23 1.71
N LYS A 238 -12.56 -2.48 2.44
CA LYS A 238 -11.78 -1.48 3.17
C LYS A 238 -10.30 -1.58 2.81
N ALA A 239 -9.68 -0.43 2.57
CA ALA A 239 -8.22 -0.33 2.44
C ALA A 239 -7.55 -0.33 3.84
N THR A 240 -6.48 -1.11 4.00
CA THR A 240 -5.91 -1.42 5.33
C THR A 240 -4.44 -1.04 5.52
N ASP A 241 -3.66 -0.78 4.46
CA ASP A 241 -2.24 -0.43 4.58
C ASP A 241 -1.90 0.91 3.93
N PHE A 242 -1.30 1.80 4.72
CA PHE A 242 -0.89 3.15 4.34
C PHE A 242 0.60 3.40 4.61
N GLY A 243 1.40 2.36 4.89
CA GLY A 243 2.82 2.48 5.22
C GLY A 243 3.66 3.20 4.17
N LEU A 244 3.32 3.03 2.88
CA LEU A 244 3.97 3.71 1.76
C LEU A 244 3.29 5.03 1.34
N SER A 245 2.16 5.40 1.95
CA SER A 245 1.38 6.57 1.56
C SER A 245 2.04 7.91 1.95
N VAL A 246 1.66 8.97 1.25
CA VAL A 246 2.16 10.34 1.48
C VAL A 246 1.05 11.38 1.38
N PHE A 247 1.19 12.48 2.11
CA PHE A 247 0.43 13.68 1.82
C PHE A 247 0.86 14.27 0.47
N ILE A 248 -0.11 14.73 -0.31
CA ILE A 248 0.07 15.37 -1.61
C ILE A 248 0.48 16.83 -1.37
N GLU A 249 1.70 17.17 -1.79
CA GLU A 249 2.20 18.55 -1.75
C GLU A 249 2.05 19.19 -3.13
N GLU A 250 1.38 20.34 -3.21
CA GLU A 250 1.11 21.02 -4.48
C GLU A 250 2.41 21.41 -5.20
N GLY A 251 2.55 20.99 -6.47
CA GLY A 251 3.74 21.23 -7.29
C GLY A 251 4.94 20.31 -6.98
N LYS A 252 4.85 19.40 -5.99
CA LYS A 252 5.89 18.40 -5.73
C LYS A 252 5.87 17.29 -6.77
N VAL A 253 7.04 16.92 -7.26
CA VAL A 253 7.24 15.73 -8.09
C VAL A 253 7.96 14.69 -7.25
N TYR A 254 7.35 13.52 -7.09
CA TYR A 254 7.88 12.42 -6.31
C TYR A 254 8.85 11.58 -7.17
N ARG A 255 9.88 11.03 -6.52
CA ARG A 255 11.03 10.38 -7.18
C ARG A 255 11.37 9.00 -6.63
N ASP A 256 10.82 8.66 -5.47
CA ASP A 256 10.99 7.36 -4.82
C ASP A 256 10.32 6.30 -5.70
N ILE A 257 11.03 5.22 -6.01
CA ILE A 257 10.37 4.04 -6.60
C ILE A 257 9.68 3.34 -5.45
N VAL A 258 8.40 3.02 -5.67
CA VAL A 258 7.47 2.53 -4.66
C VAL A 258 6.39 1.66 -5.30
N GLY A 259 5.90 0.70 -4.53
CA GLY A 259 4.71 -0.08 -4.84
C GLY A 259 5.02 -1.39 -5.57
N SER A 260 4.12 -2.34 -5.41
CA SER A 260 4.35 -3.73 -5.81
C SER A 260 4.43 -3.92 -7.33
N ALA A 261 5.40 -4.72 -7.81
CA ALA A 261 5.89 -4.72 -9.19
C ALA A 261 4.86 -4.87 -10.33
N TYR A 262 3.75 -5.60 -10.14
CA TYR A 262 2.69 -5.71 -11.17
C TYR A 262 1.82 -4.46 -11.28
N TYR A 263 1.73 -3.66 -10.21
CA TYR A 263 0.77 -2.56 -10.04
C TYR A 263 1.42 -1.18 -10.21
N VAL A 264 2.76 -1.12 -10.28
CA VAL A 264 3.54 0.12 -10.39
C VAL A 264 3.28 0.83 -11.73
N ALA A 265 3.16 2.17 -11.67
CA ALA A 265 2.93 3.00 -12.86
C ALA A 265 4.24 3.32 -13.60
N PRO A 266 4.24 3.47 -14.93
CA PRO A 266 5.44 3.62 -15.73
C PRO A 266 6.19 4.94 -15.44
N GLU A 267 5.52 5.97 -14.91
CA GLU A 267 6.15 7.20 -14.42
C GLU A 267 6.82 7.09 -13.03
N VAL A 268 6.48 6.08 -12.21
CA VAL A 268 7.20 5.77 -10.96
C VAL A 268 8.57 5.21 -11.31
N LEU A 269 8.64 4.26 -12.25
CA LEU A 269 9.89 3.73 -12.80
C LEU A 269 10.79 4.84 -13.42
N ARG A 270 10.16 5.89 -13.96
CA ARG A 270 10.84 7.09 -14.48
C ARG A 270 11.10 8.17 -13.41
N ARG A 271 10.81 7.89 -12.13
CA ARG A 271 11.05 8.75 -10.96
C ARG A 271 10.46 10.17 -11.10
N SER A 272 9.28 10.29 -11.70
CA SER A 272 8.63 11.59 -11.94
C SER A 272 7.10 11.45 -11.99
N TYR A 273 6.47 11.35 -10.82
CA TYR A 273 5.05 11.06 -10.71
C TYR A 273 4.28 12.00 -9.77
N GLY A 274 2.95 11.97 -9.92
CA GLY A 274 1.95 12.55 -9.04
C GLY A 274 0.93 11.50 -8.61
N LYS A 275 -0.26 11.93 -8.17
CA LYS A 275 -1.30 11.04 -7.62
C LYS A 275 -1.94 10.11 -8.65
N GLU A 276 -1.71 10.36 -9.94
CA GLU A 276 -2.25 9.62 -11.08
C GLU A 276 -1.81 8.14 -11.10
N ILE A 277 -0.75 7.80 -10.35
CA ILE A 277 -0.25 6.42 -10.20
C ILE A 277 -1.28 5.50 -9.54
N ASP A 278 -2.08 6.03 -8.60
CA ASP A 278 -3.09 5.25 -7.90
C ASP A 278 -4.22 4.80 -8.87
N ILE A 279 -4.49 5.59 -9.93
CA ILE A 279 -5.44 5.22 -10.98
C ILE A 279 -4.89 4.11 -11.87
N TRP A 280 -3.58 4.15 -12.18
CA TRP A 280 -2.93 3.08 -12.93
C TRP A 280 -3.01 1.77 -12.16
N SER A 281 -2.63 1.77 -10.88
CA SER A 281 -2.70 0.58 -10.02
C SER A 281 -4.13 0.03 -9.90
N ALA A 282 -5.13 0.91 -9.72
CA ALA A 282 -6.55 0.50 -9.76
C ALA A 282 -6.98 -0.05 -11.14
N GLY A 283 -6.39 0.44 -12.24
CA GLY A 283 -6.59 -0.06 -13.60
C GLY A 283 -5.97 -1.43 -13.83
N VAL A 284 -4.80 -1.72 -13.24
CA VAL A 284 -4.18 -3.05 -13.22
C VAL A 284 -5.07 -4.03 -12.46
N ILE A 285 -5.59 -3.62 -11.28
CA ILE A 285 -6.55 -4.44 -10.53
C ILE A 285 -7.79 -4.71 -11.38
N LEU A 286 -8.36 -3.69 -12.05
CA LEU A 286 -9.52 -3.88 -12.94
C LEU A 286 -9.23 -4.83 -14.11
N TYR A 287 -8.04 -4.76 -14.72
CA TYR A 287 -7.64 -5.68 -15.78
C TYR A 287 -7.60 -7.14 -15.26
N ILE A 288 -7.03 -7.37 -14.07
CA ILE A 288 -7.01 -8.69 -13.43
C ILE A 288 -8.44 -9.13 -13.10
N LEU A 289 -9.29 -8.23 -12.58
CA LEU A 289 -10.71 -8.48 -12.30
C LEU A 289 -11.54 -8.86 -13.54
N LEU A 290 -11.05 -8.65 -14.76
CA LEU A 290 -11.75 -9.01 -16.00
C LEU A 290 -11.12 -10.18 -16.78
N SER A 291 -9.82 -10.43 -16.60
CA SER A 291 -9.05 -11.42 -17.37
C SER A 291 -8.49 -12.59 -16.55
N GLY A 292 -8.35 -12.40 -15.23
CA GLY A 292 -7.69 -13.32 -14.30
C GLY A 292 -6.16 -13.29 -14.33
N VAL A 293 -5.55 -12.44 -15.16
CA VAL A 293 -4.09 -12.33 -15.33
C VAL A 293 -3.64 -10.87 -15.31
N PRO A 294 -2.39 -10.55 -14.93
CA PRO A 294 -1.89 -9.17 -15.00
C PRO A 294 -1.72 -8.69 -16.46
N PRO A 295 -1.89 -7.38 -16.73
CA PRO A 295 -1.72 -6.80 -18.07
C PRO A 295 -0.27 -6.81 -18.56
N PHE A 296 0.69 -6.73 -17.63
CA PHE A 296 2.11 -6.73 -17.90
C PHE A 296 2.73 -7.91 -17.17
N TRP A 297 3.38 -8.80 -17.92
CA TRP A 297 3.95 -10.04 -17.40
C TRP A 297 5.29 -10.34 -18.07
N ALA A 298 6.24 -10.84 -17.27
CA ALA A 298 7.45 -11.49 -17.74
C ALA A 298 7.95 -12.47 -16.66
N GLU A 299 8.94 -13.28 -17.01
CA GLU A 299 9.54 -14.28 -16.10
C GLU A 299 10.20 -13.65 -14.86
N ASN A 300 10.63 -12.39 -14.94
CA ASN A 300 11.32 -11.65 -13.88
C ASN A 300 10.89 -10.19 -13.83
N GLU A 301 11.13 -9.55 -12.69
CA GLU A 301 10.73 -8.16 -12.39
C GLU A 301 11.23 -7.14 -13.42
N LYS A 302 12.49 -7.26 -13.86
CA LYS A 302 13.01 -6.37 -14.91
C LYS A 302 12.18 -6.50 -16.19
N GLY A 303 11.83 -7.71 -16.60
CA GLY A 303 10.95 -7.92 -17.76
C GLY A 303 9.53 -7.35 -17.55
N ILE A 304 9.01 -7.39 -16.32
CA ILE A 304 7.72 -6.77 -15.97
C ILE A 304 7.83 -5.24 -16.11
N PHE A 305 8.91 -4.64 -15.62
CA PHE A 305 9.19 -3.20 -15.78
C PHE A 305 9.39 -2.80 -17.25
N ASP A 306 10.13 -3.60 -18.03
CA ASP A 306 10.31 -3.39 -19.47
C ASP A 306 8.95 -3.45 -20.20
N ALA A 307 8.07 -4.41 -19.84
CA ALA A 307 6.71 -4.51 -20.38
C ALA A 307 5.80 -3.35 -19.96
N ILE A 308 5.87 -2.88 -18.71
CA ILE A 308 5.16 -1.68 -18.21
C ILE A 308 5.62 -0.41 -18.97
N LEU A 309 6.92 -0.30 -19.25
CA LEU A 309 7.50 0.85 -19.96
C LEU A 309 7.19 0.85 -21.46
N GLN A 310 7.03 -0.32 -22.07
CA GLN A 310 6.49 -0.50 -23.42
C GLN A 310 4.99 -0.19 -23.44
N GLY A 311 4.25 -0.72 -22.47
CA GLY A 311 2.84 -0.42 -22.20
C GLY A 311 1.87 -0.88 -23.28
N ASP A 312 2.19 -1.97 -23.98
CA ASP A 312 1.25 -2.71 -24.82
C ASP A 312 0.31 -3.55 -23.93
N ILE A 313 -1.00 -3.50 -24.19
CA ILE A 313 -2.03 -4.17 -23.39
C ILE A 313 -2.82 -5.11 -24.29
N ASP A 314 -2.93 -6.38 -23.89
CA ASP A 314 -3.69 -7.38 -24.63
C ASP A 314 -5.20 -7.22 -24.37
N PHE A 315 -5.97 -7.03 -25.46
CA PHE A 315 -7.43 -7.02 -25.47
C PHE A 315 -8.02 -8.01 -26.51
N ASP A 316 -7.18 -8.89 -27.03
CA ASP A 316 -7.47 -9.85 -28.12
C ASP A 316 -7.50 -11.30 -27.61
N SER A 317 -6.63 -11.67 -26.67
CA SER A 317 -6.61 -13.01 -26.07
C SER A 317 -7.82 -13.25 -25.16
N GLN A 318 -8.28 -14.51 -25.06
CA GLN A 318 -9.39 -14.87 -24.17
C GLN A 318 -9.09 -14.48 -22.72
N PRO A 319 -10.03 -13.88 -21.97
CA PRO A 319 -11.47 -13.77 -22.29
C PRO A 319 -11.85 -12.50 -23.08
N TRP A 320 -10.91 -11.61 -23.41
CA TRP A 320 -11.23 -10.25 -23.85
C TRP A 320 -12.18 -10.13 -25.05
N PRO A 321 -12.22 -11.03 -26.05
CA PRO A 321 -13.25 -11.00 -27.09
C PRO A 321 -14.70 -11.06 -26.58
N SER A 322 -14.92 -11.61 -25.38
CA SER A 322 -16.23 -11.68 -24.71
C SER A 322 -16.55 -10.49 -23.80
N ILE A 323 -15.52 -9.77 -23.32
CA ILE A 323 -15.65 -8.64 -22.40
C ILE A 323 -16.14 -7.40 -23.14
N SER A 324 -17.07 -6.65 -22.53
CA SER A 324 -17.71 -5.51 -23.19
C SER A 324 -16.72 -4.39 -23.57
N ASN A 325 -17.02 -3.71 -24.69
CA ASN A 325 -16.23 -2.56 -25.12
C ASN A 325 -16.24 -1.41 -24.10
N SER A 326 -17.30 -1.26 -23.30
CA SER A 326 -17.42 -0.25 -22.23
C SER A 326 -16.46 -0.55 -21.07
N ALA A 327 -16.21 -1.84 -20.77
CA ALA A 327 -15.17 -2.26 -19.83
C ALA A 327 -13.75 -1.99 -20.37
N LYS A 328 -13.47 -2.41 -21.63
CA LYS A 328 -12.17 -2.19 -22.29
C LYS A 328 -11.79 -0.72 -22.37
N ASP A 329 -12.75 0.13 -22.74
CA ASP A 329 -12.60 1.58 -22.80
C ASP A 329 -12.23 2.20 -21.44
N LEU A 330 -12.82 1.72 -20.34
CA LEU A 330 -12.41 2.14 -18.99
C LEU A 330 -10.98 1.69 -18.66
N VAL A 331 -10.65 0.42 -18.88
CA VAL A 331 -9.31 -0.13 -18.61
C VAL A 331 -8.24 0.64 -19.39
N GLN A 332 -8.48 0.93 -20.68
CA GLN A 332 -7.57 1.70 -21.52
C GLN A 332 -7.37 3.14 -21.02
N LYS A 333 -8.42 3.80 -20.53
CA LYS A 333 -8.34 5.15 -19.92
C LYS A 333 -7.56 5.15 -18.60
N MET A 334 -7.72 4.12 -17.78
CA MET A 334 -6.98 3.96 -16.51
C MET A 334 -5.52 3.58 -16.74
N LEU A 335 -5.23 2.73 -17.72
CA LEU A 335 -3.87 2.31 -18.11
C LEU A 335 -3.26 3.18 -19.23
N THR A 336 -3.68 4.45 -19.32
CA THR A 336 -3.05 5.42 -20.23
C THR A 336 -1.65 5.79 -19.72
N GLN A 337 -0.62 5.58 -20.55
CA GLN A 337 0.78 5.80 -20.16
C GLN A 337 1.12 7.25 -19.81
N ASP A 338 0.49 8.23 -20.46
CA ASP A 338 0.68 9.66 -20.17
C ASP A 338 -0.21 10.05 -18.98
N PRO A 339 0.36 10.30 -17.77
CA PRO A 339 -0.45 10.59 -16.58
C PRO A 339 -1.32 11.84 -16.74
N LYS A 340 -0.95 12.79 -17.62
CA LYS A 340 -1.76 14.00 -17.88
C LYS A 340 -3.00 13.74 -18.73
N LYS A 341 -3.06 12.58 -19.40
CA LYS A 341 -4.21 12.12 -20.19
C LYS A 341 -4.98 10.99 -19.50
N ARG A 342 -4.36 10.33 -18.50
CA ARG A 342 -4.99 9.31 -17.67
C ARG A 342 -6.21 9.90 -16.96
N ILE A 343 -7.28 9.12 -16.95
CA ILE A 343 -8.55 9.50 -16.31
C ILE A 343 -8.36 9.72 -14.80
N THR A 344 -9.12 10.63 -14.20
CA THR A 344 -9.10 10.87 -12.74
C THR A 344 -10.08 9.96 -12.00
N SER A 345 -9.92 9.77 -10.68
CA SER A 345 -10.83 8.93 -9.87
C SER A 345 -12.30 9.34 -9.99
N ALA A 346 -12.59 10.65 -10.00
CA ALA A 346 -13.94 11.16 -10.21
C ALA A 346 -14.51 10.76 -11.58
N GLN A 347 -13.73 10.95 -12.66
CA GLN A 347 -14.15 10.57 -14.01
C GLN A 347 -14.26 9.05 -14.20
N VAL A 348 -13.50 8.24 -13.45
CA VAL A 348 -13.70 6.79 -13.39
C VAL A 348 -15.06 6.50 -12.77
N LEU A 349 -15.39 7.06 -11.59
CA LEU A 349 -16.67 6.80 -10.91
C LEU A 349 -17.90 7.23 -11.75
N GLU A 350 -17.75 8.23 -12.62
CA GLU A 350 -18.77 8.67 -13.58
C GLU A 350 -18.85 7.82 -14.86
N HIS A 351 -17.89 6.92 -15.11
CA HIS A 351 -17.79 6.15 -16.35
C HIS A 351 -19.05 5.27 -16.57
N PRO A 352 -19.63 5.22 -17.79
CA PRO A 352 -20.88 4.52 -18.05
C PRO A 352 -20.90 3.06 -17.57
N TRP A 353 -19.77 2.36 -17.69
CA TRP A 353 -19.59 0.98 -17.23
C TRP A 353 -19.71 0.81 -15.70
N ILE A 354 -19.03 1.66 -14.91
CA ILE A 354 -18.80 1.41 -13.47
C ILE A 354 -19.76 2.13 -12.53
N ARG A 355 -20.36 3.23 -12.99
CA ARG A 355 -21.30 4.05 -12.20
C ARG A 355 -22.45 3.20 -11.65
N GLU A 356 -23.07 3.65 -10.57
CA GLU A 356 -24.24 2.97 -10.02
C GLU A 356 -25.39 2.97 -11.04
N GLY A 357 -26.03 1.82 -11.25
CA GLY A 357 -26.99 1.62 -12.36
C GLY A 357 -26.36 1.65 -13.76
N GLY A 358 -25.04 1.51 -13.88
CA GLY A 358 -24.29 1.55 -15.14
C GLY A 358 -24.46 0.34 -16.07
N GLU A 359 -23.71 0.39 -17.17
CA GLU A 359 -23.77 -0.51 -18.33
C GLU A 359 -23.09 -1.86 -18.13
N ALA A 360 -22.44 -2.10 -16.99
CA ALA A 360 -21.75 -3.36 -16.71
C ALA A 360 -22.71 -4.57 -16.83
N SER A 361 -22.24 -5.58 -17.56
CA SER A 361 -23.02 -6.77 -17.92
C SER A 361 -23.26 -7.70 -16.73
N ASP A 362 -24.49 -8.20 -16.59
CA ASP A 362 -24.84 -9.29 -15.66
C ASP A 362 -24.48 -10.68 -16.18
N LYS A 363 -24.08 -10.80 -17.45
CA LYS A 363 -23.63 -12.08 -17.99
C LYS A 363 -22.44 -12.56 -17.17
N PRO A 364 -22.41 -13.85 -16.78
CA PRO A 364 -21.21 -14.44 -16.19
C PRO A 364 -20.01 -14.21 -17.12
N ILE A 365 -18.92 -13.75 -16.54
CA ILE A 365 -17.60 -13.85 -17.16
C ILE A 365 -17.25 -15.34 -17.20
N ASP A 366 -16.46 -15.74 -18.20
CA ASP A 366 -16.00 -17.13 -18.36
C ASP A 366 -15.42 -17.68 -17.04
N SER A 367 -15.83 -18.89 -16.64
CA SER A 367 -15.30 -19.57 -15.46
C SER A 367 -13.78 -19.77 -15.49
N ALA A 368 -13.17 -19.77 -16.69
CA ALA A 368 -11.73 -19.74 -16.87
C ALA A 368 -11.08 -18.50 -16.21
N VAL A 369 -11.77 -17.37 -16.11
CA VAL A 369 -11.29 -16.18 -15.40
C VAL A 369 -11.21 -16.42 -13.89
N LEU A 370 -12.22 -17.06 -13.30
CA LEU A 370 -12.20 -17.43 -11.89
C LEU A 370 -11.09 -18.46 -11.59
N SER A 371 -10.88 -19.45 -12.47
CA SER A 371 -9.74 -20.36 -12.34
C SER A 371 -8.41 -19.61 -12.44
N ARG A 372 -8.19 -18.74 -13.43
CA ARG A 372 -6.96 -17.94 -13.53
C ARG A 372 -6.71 -17.04 -12.33
N MET A 373 -7.76 -16.47 -11.72
CA MET A 373 -7.64 -15.71 -10.46
C MET A 373 -7.18 -16.58 -9.30
N LYS A 374 -7.76 -17.78 -9.13
CA LYS A 374 -7.32 -18.77 -8.14
C LYS A 374 -5.87 -19.17 -8.40
N GLN A 375 -5.54 -19.54 -9.63
CA GLN A 375 -4.19 -19.89 -10.06
C GLN A 375 -3.19 -18.78 -9.69
N PHE A 376 -3.45 -17.53 -10.09
CA PHE A 376 -2.62 -16.37 -9.75
C PHE A 376 -2.43 -16.20 -8.24
N ARG A 377 -3.50 -16.33 -7.45
CA ARG A 377 -3.48 -16.26 -5.97
C ARG A 377 -2.66 -17.41 -5.36
N ALA A 378 -2.93 -18.65 -5.78
CA ALA A 378 -2.29 -19.87 -5.30
C ALA A 378 -0.79 -19.89 -5.62
N MET A 379 -0.41 -19.58 -6.86
CA MET A 379 0.97 -19.48 -7.31
C MET A 379 1.75 -18.43 -6.50
N ASN A 380 1.16 -17.27 -6.25
CA ASN A 380 1.80 -16.23 -5.44
C ASN A 380 2.01 -16.66 -3.98
N LYS A 381 1.12 -17.48 -3.40
CA LYS A 381 1.28 -18.01 -2.03
C LYS A 381 2.30 -19.15 -1.97
N LEU A 382 2.21 -20.16 -2.84
CA LEU A 382 3.13 -21.31 -2.82
C LEU A 382 4.56 -20.96 -3.27
N LYS A 383 4.75 -20.05 -4.25
CA LYS A 383 6.10 -19.60 -4.66
C LYS A 383 6.84 -18.88 -3.54
N LYS A 384 6.17 -18.01 -2.78
CA LYS A 384 6.77 -17.33 -1.61
C LYS A 384 7.27 -18.35 -0.58
N LEU A 385 6.47 -19.39 -0.31
CA LEU A 385 6.84 -20.47 0.60
C LEU A 385 8.00 -21.32 0.06
N ALA A 386 7.96 -21.71 -1.21
CA ALA A 386 8.99 -22.54 -1.84
C ALA A 386 10.35 -21.84 -1.92
N LEU A 387 10.39 -20.55 -2.25
CA LEU A 387 11.63 -19.76 -2.25
C LEU A 387 12.26 -19.67 -0.86
N LYS A 388 11.42 -19.50 0.19
CA LYS A 388 11.86 -19.51 1.59
C LYS A 388 12.54 -20.84 1.97
N VAL A 389 11.88 -21.95 1.64
CA VAL A 389 12.42 -23.30 1.83
C VAL A 389 13.73 -23.52 1.08
N ILE A 390 13.87 -23.05 -0.17
CA ILE A 390 15.12 -23.16 -0.94
C ILE A 390 16.27 -22.47 -0.20
N ALA A 391 16.07 -21.22 0.22
CA ALA A 391 17.10 -20.42 0.88
C ALA A 391 17.54 -21.01 2.23
N GLU A 392 16.62 -21.64 2.98
CA GLU A 392 16.91 -22.34 4.24
C GLU A 392 17.70 -23.65 4.04
N ASN A 393 17.65 -24.28 2.86
CA ASN A 393 18.23 -25.60 2.57
C ASN A 393 19.47 -25.57 1.65
N LEU A 394 20.07 -24.40 1.44
CA LEU A 394 21.35 -24.27 0.72
C LEU A 394 22.53 -24.79 1.55
N SER A 395 23.56 -25.35 0.89
CA SER A 395 24.72 -25.88 1.62
C SER A 395 25.57 -24.78 2.25
N GLU A 396 26.30 -25.10 3.34
CA GLU A 396 27.20 -24.15 3.99
C GLU A 396 28.25 -23.56 3.04
N GLU A 397 28.65 -24.29 1.99
CA GLU A 397 29.62 -23.83 0.98
C GLU A 397 28.99 -22.83 -0.01
N GLU A 398 27.78 -23.11 -0.49
CA GLU A 398 27.02 -22.23 -1.38
C GLU A 398 26.65 -20.92 -0.71
N ILE A 399 26.24 -20.99 0.57
CA ILE A 399 25.94 -19.80 1.37
C ILE A 399 27.17 -19.20 2.03
N LYS A 400 28.36 -19.81 2.00
CA LYS A 400 29.54 -19.28 2.75
C LYS A 400 29.84 -17.84 2.39
N GLY A 401 29.85 -17.55 1.08
CA GLY A 401 30.05 -16.21 0.55
C GLY A 401 28.89 -15.28 0.85
N LEU A 402 27.64 -15.76 0.69
CA LEU A 402 26.43 -14.95 0.91
C LEU A 402 26.19 -14.65 2.39
N LYS A 403 26.47 -15.59 3.30
CA LYS A 403 26.44 -15.46 4.76
C LYS A 403 27.54 -14.50 5.24
N ALA A 404 28.74 -14.60 4.67
CA ALA A 404 29.79 -13.61 4.91
C ALA A 404 29.42 -12.22 4.37
N MET A 405 28.77 -12.12 3.20
CA MET A 405 28.24 -10.83 2.71
C MET A 405 27.13 -10.31 3.63
N PHE A 406 26.20 -11.16 4.04
CA PHE A 406 25.10 -10.81 4.95
C PHE A 406 25.64 -10.26 6.26
N THR A 407 26.52 -10.98 6.96
CA THR A 407 27.16 -10.53 8.22
C THR A 407 28.07 -9.30 8.03
N ASN A 408 28.55 -9.00 6.82
CA ASN A 408 29.28 -7.76 6.53
C ASN A 408 28.35 -6.56 6.24
N MET A 409 27.09 -6.82 5.89
CA MET A 409 26.04 -5.82 5.66
C MET A 409 25.21 -5.57 6.94
N ASP A 410 24.74 -6.62 7.60
CA ASP A 410 24.14 -6.64 8.94
C ASP A 410 25.20 -6.26 9.99
N THR A 411 25.42 -4.96 10.12
CA THR A 411 26.48 -4.39 10.95
C THR A 411 26.13 -4.37 12.44
N ASP A 412 24.84 -4.40 12.78
CA ASP A 412 24.38 -4.48 14.16
C ASP A 412 24.13 -5.92 14.65
N ASN A 413 24.22 -6.92 13.76
CA ASN A 413 23.95 -8.34 13.99
C ASN A 413 22.50 -8.58 14.44
N SER A 414 21.55 -7.82 13.89
CA SER A 414 20.11 -7.96 14.14
C SER A 414 19.51 -9.22 13.49
N GLY A 415 20.20 -9.82 12.52
CA GLY A 415 19.72 -10.93 11.71
C GLY A 415 18.90 -10.48 10.49
N THR A 416 18.92 -9.18 10.16
CA THR A 416 18.18 -8.55 9.06
C THR A 416 18.96 -7.37 8.52
N ILE A 417 19.02 -7.15 7.21
CA ILE A 417 19.71 -6.01 6.60
C ILE A 417 18.74 -4.85 6.40
N THR A 418 18.97 -3.73 7.07
CA THR A 418 18.22 -2.49 6.84
C THR A 418 18.62 -1.78 5.54
N TYR A 419 17.82 -0.82 5.05
CA TYR A 419 18.17 -0.03 3.86
C TYR A 419 19.52 0.69 3.98
N GLU A 420 19.82 1.30 5.13
CA GLU A 420 21.09 1.99 5.35
C GLU A 420 22.28 1.01 5.44
N GLU A 421 22.04 -0.22 5.89
CA GLU A 421 23.04 -1.30 5.90
C GLU A 421 23.30 -1.88 4.51
N LEU A 422 22.25 -2.09 3.71
CA LEU A 422 22.36 -2.46 2.30
C LEU A 422 23.16 -1.40 1.53
N LYS A 423 22.77 -0.13 1.69
CA LYS A 423 23.43 1.05 1.10
C LYS A 423 24.90 1.15 1.50
N THR A 424 25.19 1.06 2.80
CA THR A 424 26.55 1.16 3.34
C THR A 424 27.39 -0.04 2.93
N GLY A 425 26.82 -1.25 2.93
CA GLY A 425 27.46 -2.48 2.48
C GLY A 425 27.82 -2.46 1.01
N LEU A 426 26.87 -2.09 0.14
CA LEU A 426 27.11 -1.94 -1.30
C LEU A 426 28.15 -0.85 -1.60
N ALA A 427 28.14 0.27 -0.88
CA ALA A 427 29.16 1.31 -1.02
C ALA A 427 30.56 0.84 -0.59
N ARG A 428 30.67 0.05 0.49
CA ARG A 428 31.94 -0.59 0.92
C ARG A 428 32.48 -1.59 -0.11
N LEU A 429 31.59 -2.25 -0.86
CA LEU A 429 31.93 -3.14 -1.97
C LEU A 429 32.29 -2.37 -3.27
N GLY A 430 32.41 -1.04 -3.23
CA GLY A 430 32.81 -0.21 -4.35
C GLY A 430 31.69 0.15 -5.33
N SER A 431 30.44 -0.17 -4.99
CA SER A 431 29.28 0.17 -5.81
C SER A 431 28.98 1.67 -5.78
N LYS A 432 28.47 2.20 -6.90
CA LYS A 432 28.09 3.62 -7.07
C LYS A 432 26.58 3.83 -7.29
N LEU A 433 25.77 2.89 -6.81
CA LEU A 433 24.31 2.94 -6.90
C LEU A 433 23.78 4.21 -6.20
N SER A 434 22.82 4.86 -6.84
CA SER A 434 22.05 5.95 -6.25
C SER A 434 21.11 5.43 -5.15
N GLU A 435 20.72 6.29 -4.21
CA GLU A 435 19.82 5.94 -3.10
C GLU A 435 18.54 5.23 -3.58
N ALA A 436 17.94 5.70 -4.67
CA ALA A 436 16.75 5.09 -5.23
C ALA A 436 17.01 3.79 -6.03
N GLU A 437 18.25 3.49 -6.45
CA GLU A 437 18.60 2.13 -6.93
C GLU A 437 18.78 1.16 -5.75
N VAL A 438 19.26 1.65 -4.60
CA VAL A 438 19.30 0.82 -3.37
C VAL A 438 17.90 0.57 -2.83
N HIS A 439 16.97 1.54 -2.89
CA HIS A 439 15.56 1.30 -2.58
C HIS A 439 14.93 0.25 -3.51
N GLN A 440 15.22 0.26 -4.82
CA GLN A 440 14.76 -0.79 -5.72
C GLN A 440 15.31 -2.17 -5.35
N LEU A 441 16.59 -2.27 -4.98
CA LEU A 441 17.16 -3.53 -4.49
C LEU A 441 16.55 -3.96 -3.15
N MET A 442 16.10 -3.01 -2.34
CA MET A 442 15.35 -3.28 -1.11
C MET A 442 13.98 -3.88 -1.43
N GLU A 443 13.14 -3.18 -2.20
CA GLU A 443 11.79 -3.61 -2.56
C GLU A 443 11.76 -4.93 -3.35
N ALA A 444 12.77 -5.18 -4.20
CA ALA A 444 12.91 -6.43 -4.95
C ALA A 444 13.33 -7.63 -4.07
N ALA A 445 13.96 -7.37 -2.93
CA ALA A 445 14.47 -8.40 -2.02
C ALA A 445 13.52 -8.71 -0.85
N ASP A 446 12.79 -7.70 -0.41
CA ASP A 446 11.86 -7.67 0.73
C ASP A 446 10.52 -8.33 0.32
N VAL A 447 10.47 -9.67 0.29
CA VAL A 447 9.39 -10.48 -0.34
C VAL A 447 8.13 -10.57 0.51
N ASP A 448 8.27 -10.62 1.84
CA ASP A 448 7.15 -10.36 2.76
C ASP A 448 6.92 -8.84 2.96
N GLY A 449 7.81 -8.04 2.36
CA GLY A 449 7.80 -6.59 2.40
C GLY A 449 8.16 -6.04 3.77
N ASN A 450 9.00 -6.70 4.59
CA ASN A 450 9.33 -6.33 5.98
C ASN A 450 10.26 -5.13 6.25
N GLY A 451 10.67 -4.40 5.22
CA GLY A 451 11.49 -3.17 5.29
C GLY A 451 12.92 -3.42 5.74
N THR A 452 13.27 -4.70 5.92
CA THR A 452 14.58 -5.19 6.32
C THR A 452 14.73 -6.56 5.67
N ILE A 453 15.74 -6.73 4.81
CA ILE A 453 15.94 -7.97 4.09
C ILE A 453 16.41 -9.03 5.10
N ASP A 454 15.57 -10.00 5.44
CA ASP A 454 15.98 -11.10 6.33
C ASP A 454 17.04 -12.01 5.66
N TYR A 455 17.62 -12.95 6.40
CA TYR A 455 18.66 -13.82 5.84
C TYR A 455 18.19 -14.60 4.60
N ILE A 456 16.93 -15.06 4.59
CA ILE A 456 16.33 -15.86 3.53
C ILE A 456 15.98 -14.98 2.33
N GLU A 457 15.45 -13.80 2.58
CA GLU A 457 15.18 -12.77 1.57
C GLU A 457 16.48 -12.31 0.88
N PHE A 458 17.55 -12.11 1.65
CA PHE A 458 18.85 -11.71 1.10
C PHE A 458 19.44 -12.79 0.21
N ILE A 459 19.37 -14.06 0.66
CA ILE A 459 19.78 -15.20 -0.14
C ILE A 459 18.94 -15.30 -1.42
N THR A 460 17.61 -15.11 -1.32
CA THR A 460 16.68 -15.16 -2.45
C THR A 460 16.92 -14.04 -3.47
N ALA A 461 17.28 -12.85 -3.01
CA ALA A 461 17.51 -11.68 -3.86
C ALA A 461 18.92 -11.61 -4.47
N THR A 462 19.94 -11.99 -3.70
CA THR A 462 21.35 -11.88 -4.13
C THR A 462 21.86 -13.13 -4.83
N MET A 463 21.25 -14.29 -4.61
CA MET A 463 21.56 -15.46 -5.41
C MET A 463 20.88 -15.35 -6.77
N HIS A 464 21.68 -15.37 -7.85
CA HIS A 464 21.15 -15.38 -9.22
C HIS A 464 20.02 -16.39 -9.35
N ARG A 465 18.92 -15.99 -9.98
CA ARG A 465 17.71 -16.82 -10.12
C ARG A 465 17.99 -18.17 -10.81
N HIS A 466 18.90 -18.20 -11.79
CA HIS A 466 19.41 -19.44 -12.41
C HIS A 466 20.20 -20.38 -11.48
N LYS A 467 20.57 -19.94 -10.26
CA LYS A 467 21.06 -20.80 -9.17
C LYS A 467 19.88 -21.30 -8.33
N LEU A 468 18.96 -20.44 -7.89
CA LEU A 468 17.77 -20.84 -7.12
C LEU A 468 16.88 -21.85 -7.86
N GLU A 469 16.75 -21.70 -9.18
CA GLU A 469 15.93 -22.54 -10.05
C GLU A 469 16.68 -23.76 -10.66
N ARG A 470 17.93 -24.04 -10.23
CA ARG A 470 18.60 -25.30 -10.63
C ARG A 470 17.80 -26.48 -10.07
N ASP A 471 17.75 -27.56 -10.84
CA ASP A 471 17.02 -28.77 -10.46
C ASP A 471 17.42 -29.28 -9.07
N GLU A 472 18.68 -29.13 -8.66
CA GLU A 472 19.14 -29.53 -7.32
C GLU A 472 18.43 -28.78 -6.17
N HIS A 473 18.13 -27.49 -6.32
CA HIS A 473 17.49 -26.69 -5.28
C HIS A 473 15.97 -26.82 -5.31
N LEU A 474 15.38 -26.87 -6.52
CA LEU A 474 13.97 -27.22 -6.68
C LEU A 474 13.68 -28.61 -6.09
N TYR A 475 14.58 -29.59 -6.30
CA TYR A 475 14.47 -30.92 -5.71
C TYR A 475 14.63 -30.88 -4.18
N LYS A 476 15.60 -30.15 -3.63
CA LYS A 476 15.72 -29.97 -2.16
C LYS A 476 14.45 -29.36 -1.54
N ALA A 477 13.83 -28.38 -2.21
CA ALA A 477 12.59 -27.78 -1.74
C ALA A 477 11.39 -28.73 -1.86
N PHE A 478 11.25 -29.43 -2.98
CA PHE A 478 10.26 -30.49 -3.16
C PHE A 478 10.36 -31.53 -2.04
N ARG A 479 11.59 -32.01 -1.76
CA ARG A 479 11.93 -32.96 -0.69
C ARG A 479 11.76 -32.43 0.74
N TYR A 480 11.62 -31.12 0.93
CA TYR A 480 11.21 -30.56 2.22
C TYR A 480 9.69 -30.66 2.41
N PHE A 481 8.89 -30.61 1.33
CA PHE A 481 7.45 -30.83 1.38
C PHE A 481 7.11 -32.33 1.40
N ASP A 482 7.71 -33.14 0.52
CA ASP A 482 7.66 -34.62 0.47
C ASP A 482 8.39 -35.23 1.68
N LYS A 483 7.73 -35.23 2.85
CA LYS A 483 8.25 -35.74 4.13
C LYS A 483 8.32 -37.26 4.14
N ASP A 484 7.30 -37.93 3.58
CA ASP A 484 7.21 -39.39 3.59
C ASP A 484 8.11 -40.06 2.53
N SER A 485 8.68 -39.25 1.62
CA SER A 485 9.55 -39.67 0.52
C SER A 485 8.84 -40.45 -0.59
N SER A 486 7.52 -40.33 -0.72
CA SER A 486 6.70 -40.92 -1.78
C SER A 486 7.02 -40.37 -3.17
N GLY A 487 7.65 -39.19 -3.26
CA GLY A 487 7.89 -38.49 -4.52
C GLY A 487 6.72 -37.61 -4.96
N PHE A 488 5.77 -37.34 -4.07
CA PHE A 488 4.62 -36.46 -4.26
C PHE A 488 4.46 -35.57 -3.03
N ILE A 489 4.04 -34.33 -3.21
CA ILE A 489 3.62 -33.47 -2.10
C ILE A 489 2.13 -33.71 -1.85
N THR A 490 1.79 -34.34 -0.72
CA THR A 490 0.40 -34.57 -0.34
C THR A 490 -0.24 -33.32 0.30
N ARG A 491 -1.57 -33.29 0.36
CA ARG A 491 -2.34 -32.24 1.06
C ARG A 491 -1.91 -32.06 2.51
N ASP A 492 -1.69 -33.15 3.24
CA ASP A 492 -1.44 -33.09 4.68
C ASP A 492 0.00 -32.61 4.97
N GLU A 493 0.94 -32.90 4.05
CA GLU A 493 2.30 -32.36 4.07
C GLU A 493 2.35 -30.87 3.70
N LEU A 494 1.65 -30.47 2.63
CA LEU A 494 1.51 -29.06 2.25
C LEU A 494 0.84 -28.26 3.37
N GLU A 495 -0.21 -28.81 3.99
CA GLU A 495 -0.88 -28.22 5.15
C GLU A 495 0.07 -28.02 6.33
N THR A 496 0.91 -29.02 6.61
CA THR A 496 1.90 -28.95 7.69
C THR A 496 2.91 -27.84 7.43
N ALA A 497 3.51 -27.80 6.23
CA ALA A 497 4.45 -26.74 5.85
C ALA A 497 3.77 -25.35 5.86
N MET A 498 2.58 -25.20 5.28
CA MET A 498 1.86 -23.93 5.24
C MET A 498 1.54 -23.40 6.66
N LYS A 499 1.13 -24.27 7.59
CA LYS A 499 0.93 -23.91 9.00
C LYS A 499 2.23 -23.50 9.72
N GLU A 500 3.36 -24.17 9.46
CA GLU A 500 4.65 -23.83 10.09
C GLU A 500 5.08 -22.39 9.82
N TYR A 501 4.82 -21.86 8.61
CA TYR A 501 5.11 -20.47 8.25
C TYR A 501 3.92 -19.50 8.43
N GLY A 502 2.81 -19.96 9.03
CA GLY A 502 1.61 -19.14 9.26
C GLY A 502 0.88 -18.70 7.99
N MET A 503 1.05 -19.42 6.88
CA MET A 503 0.46 -19.10 5.59
C MET A 503 -0.79 -19.96 5.33
N GLY A 504 -1.92 -19.34 4.98
CA GLY A 504 -3.10 -20.05 4.47
C GLY A 504 -3.92 -20.87 5.49
N ASP A 505 -5.03 -21.39 5.00
CA ASP A 505 -5.95 -22.27 5.72
C ASP A 505 -6.28 -23.53 4.89
N GLU A 506 -7.05 -24.46 5.46
CA GLU A 506 -7.42 -25.73 4.81
C GLU A 506 -8.12 -25.54 3.44
N ALA A 507 -8.80 -24.42 3.23
CA ALA A 507 -9.38 -24.05 1.94
C ALA A 507 -8.29 -23.63 0.94
N THR A 508 -7.35 -22.77 1.36
CA THR A 508 -6.20 -22.31 0.57
C THR A 508 -5.31 -23.48 0.14
N ILE A 509 -5.09 -24.48 1.02
CA ILE A 509 -4.26 -25.66 0.72
C ILE A 509 -4.91 -26.54 -0.36
N ARG A 510 -6.22 -26.78 -0.27
CA ARG A 510 -6.98 -27.49 -1.31
C ARG A 510 -6.92 -26.77 -2.66
N GLU A 511 -7.06 -25.45 -2.64
CA GLU A 511 -6.99 -24.61 -3.83
C GLU A 511 -5.62 -24.69 -4.50
N ILE A 512 -4.53 -24.59 -3.73
CA ILE A 512 -3.16 -24.71 -4.23
C ILE A 512 -2.93 -26.06 -4.91
N ILE A 513 -3.38 -27.17 -4.32
CA ILE A 513 -3.28 -28.48 -4.97
C ILE A 513 -4.09 -28.46 -6.27
N SER A 514 -5.38 -28.12 -6.24
CA SER A 514 -6.24 -28.17 -7.44
C SER A 514 -5.83 -27.25 -8.61
N GLU A 515 -4.92 -26.29 -8.40
CA GLU A 515 -4.43 -25.37 -9.43
C GLU A 515 -2.98 -25.66 -9.86
N VAL A 516 -2.28 -26.60 -9.20
CA VAL A 516 -0.91 -27.05 -9.51
C VAL A 516 -0.88 -28.51 -9.97
N ASP A 517 -1.74 -29.35 -9.39
CA ASP A 517 -2.07 -30.72 -9.80
C ASP A 517 -2.70 -30.70 -11.20
N THR A 518 -1.89 -31.06 -12.20
CA THR A 518 -2.25 -31.04 -13.62
C THR A 518 -2.85 -32.36 -14.09
N ASP A 519 -2.46 -33.49 -13.49
CA ASP A 519 -2.97 -34.82 -13.85
C ASP A 519 -4.21 -35.25 -13.03
N ASN A 520 -4.52 -34.50 -11.95
CA ASN A 520 -5.63 -34.64 -11.02
C ASN A 520 -5.55 -35.89 -10.12
N ASP A 521 -4.34 -36.33 -9.73
CA ASP A 521 -4.15 -37.43 -8.76
C ASP A 521 -4.42 -37.03 -7.29
N GLY A 522 -4.54 -35.72 -7.00
CA GLY A 522 -4.80 -35.16 -5.68
C GLY A 522 -3.54 -34.75 -4.90
N ARG A 523 -2.37 -34.71 -5.55
CA ARG A 523 -1.06 -34.35 -4.99
C ARG A 523 -0.34 -33.43 -5.97
N ILE A 524 0.93 -33.11 -5.70
CA ILE A 524 1.79 -32.36 -6.62
C ILE A 524 3.07 -33.17 -6.83
N ASP A 525 3.36 -33.57 -8.06
CA ASP A 525 4.61 -34.26 -8.39
C ASP A 525 5.80 -33.30 -8.57
N TYR A 526 7.01 -33.83 -8.80
CA TYR A 526 8.21 -33.00 -8.96
C TYR A 526 8.22 -32.17 -10.25
N GLU A 527 7.67 -32.70 -11.34
CA GLU A 527 7.55 -31.99 -12.61
C GLU A 527 6.52 -30.87 -12.52
N GLU A 528 5.41 -31.07 -11.82
CA GLU A 528 4.37 -30.09 -11.52
C GLU A 528 4.85 -29.00 -10.55
N PHE A 529 5.61 -29.37 -9.51
CA PHE A 529 6.25 -28.39 -8.62
C PHE A 529 7.29 -27.54 -9.38
N CYS A 530 8.12 -28.17 -10.20
CA CYS A 530 9.05 -27.46 -11.08
C CYS A 530 8.32 -26.60 -12.10
N ALA A 531 7.24 -27.12 -12.68
CA ALA A 531 6.38 -26.39 -13.61
C ALA A 531 5.82 -25.17 -12.89
N MET A 532 5.20 -25.28 -11.72
CA MET A 532 4.71 -24.14 -10.94
C MET A 532 5.83 -23.12 -10.65
N MET A 533 6.99 -23.55 -10.17
CA MET A 533 8.11 -22.63 -9.88
C MET A 533 8.57 -21.87 -11.13
N ARG A 534 8.59 -22.54 -12.29
CA ARG A 534 8.98 -22.00 -13.59
C ARG A 534 7.82 -21.32 -14.33
N SER A 535 6.57 -21.59 -13.96
CA SER A 535 5.39 -21.15 -14.70
C SER A 535 4.92 -19.81 -14.18
N GLY A 536 5.22 -18.78 -14.95
CA GLY A 536 4.15 -18.07 -15.64
C GLY A 536 4.44 -18.14 -17.14
N THR A 537 4.73 -19.34 -17.65
CA THR A 537 5.36 -19.57 -18.95
C THR A 537 4.43 -20.18 -20.00
N GLN A 538 3.11 -20.10 -19.79
CA GLN A 538 2.14 -20.32 -20.86
C GLN A 538 1.10 -19.20 -20.91
N GLN A 539 1.18 -18.37 -21.96
CA GLN A 539 -0.07 -18.03 -22.65
C GLN A 539 -0.66 -19.35 -23.20
N PRO A 540 -2.00 -19.53 -23.21
CA PRO A 540 -2.59 -20.48 -24.13
C PRO A 540 -2.20 -20.02 -25.54
N GLY A 541 -1.30 -20.77 -26.19
CA GLY A 541 -0.70 -20.33 -27.43
C GLY A 541 -1.74 -20.07 -28.51
N LYS A 542 -1.39 -19.19 -29.47
CA LYS A 542 -2.15 -19.02 -30.72
C LYS A 542 -2.21 -20.36 -31.48
N LEU A 543 -3.26 -21.13 -31.22
CA LEU A 543 -3.61 -22.31 -32.00
C LEU A 543 -4.41 -21.85 -33.23
N PHE A 544 -3.63 -21.48 -34.25
CA PHE A 544 -3.98 -21.16 -35.64
C PHE A 544 -4.65 -19.78 -35.88
#